data_AF-A0A7V3D5K8-F1
#
_entry.id   AF-A0A7V3D5K8-F1
#
_cell.length_a   1.000
_cell.length_b   1.000
_cell.length_c   1.000
_cell.angle_alpha   90.00
_cell.angle_beta   90.00
_cell.angle_gamma   90.00
#
_symmetry.space_group_name_H-M   'P 1'
#
loop_
_entity.id
_entity.type
_entity.pdbx_description
1 polymer ?
#
loop_
_entity_poly.entity_id
_entity_poly.type
_entity_poly.pdbx_seq_one_letter_code
_entity_poly.pdbx_strand_id
1 'polypeptide(L)'
;MSFFRVTEAQLAAFQRDGFFVVESLLDEEETALLRDIAHADAALAQTAVSRADGEGGAVKLKVENELDDDSIYAAIVRSERIARTMTRLLGDEVYHWHHKMIFKEARIGGAWAWHQDYGYWYDNACLFPDLASCMIAVDRATRENGCLQVLKGSHRLGRVDHRKTGDQTGADPERVEQAVAR
;
A
#
# COMPACT_ATOMS: atom_id res chain seq x y z
N MET A 1 3.63 1.55 -27.54
CA MET A 1 4.03 2.13 -26.24
C MET A 1 4.73 1.05 -25.42
N SER A 2 5.90 1.33 -24.88
CA SER A 2 6.62 0.41 -23.98
C SER A 2 6.20 0.71 -22.55
N PHE A 3 5.32 -0.09 -21.96
CA PHE A 3 5.01 -0.02 -20.54
C PHE A 3 6.18 -0.58 -19.70
N PHE A 4 6.26 -0.17 -18.44
CA PHE A 4 7.24 -0.67 -17.48
C PHE A 4 7.26 -2.21 -17.46
N ARG A 5 8.45 -2.80 -17.42
CA ARG A 5 8.67 -4.24 -17.29
C ARG A 5 9.64 -4.48 -16.14
N VAL A 6 9.22 -5.34 -15.21
CA VAL A 6 10.08 -5.75 -14.10
C VAL A 6 11.32 -6.46 -14.62
N THR A 7 12.49 -5.97 -14.19
CA THR A 7 13.79 -6.56 -14.52
C THR A 7 14.11 -7.73 -13.59
N GLU A 8 15.04 -8.60 -13.99
CA GLU A 8 15.55 -9.65 -13.10
C GLU A 8 16.18 -9.08 -11.82
N ALA A 9 16.83 -7.92 -11.91
CA ALA A 9 17.39 -7.24 -10.74
C ALA A 9 16.31 -6.77 -9.76
N GLN A 10 15.19 -6.24 -10.27
CA GLN A 10 14.05 -5.83 -9.45
C GLN A 10 13.31 -7.04 -8.85
N LEU A 11 13.17 -8.13 -9.61
CA LEU A 11 12.61 -9.38 -9.09
C LEU A 11 13.47 -9.94 -7.95
N ALA A 12 14.79 -9.97 -8.12
CA ALA A 12 15.73 -10.37 -7.08
C ALA A 12 15.68 -9.44 -5.86
N ALA A 13 15.53 -8.12 -6.08
CA ALA A 13 15.35 -7.15 -5.00
C ALA A 13 14.04 -7.39 -4.23
N PHE A 14 12.93 -7.65 -4.93
CA PHE A 14 11.66 -8.00 -4.31
C PHE A 14 11.78 -9.26 -3.44
N GLN A 15 12.39 -10.33 -3.96
CA GLN A 15 12.60 -11.56 -3.21
C GLN A 15 13.52 -11.37 -1.98
N ARG A 16 14.57 -10.56 -2.12
CA ARG A 16 15.55 -10.28 -1.05
C ARG A 16 15.01 -9.34 0.03
N ASP A 17 14.47 -8.20 -0.39
CA ASP A 17 14.16 -7.06 0.47
C ASP A 17 12.66 -6.93 0.77
N GLY A 18 11.80 -7.61 0.02
CA GLY A 18 10.34 -7.58 0.17
C GLY A 18 9.67 -6.44 -0.61
N PHE A 19 10.44 -5.56 -1.23
CA PHE A 19 9.96 -4.44 -2.03
C PHE A 19 11.03 -3.94 -3.00
N PHE A 20 10.61 -3.13 -3.97
CA PHE A 20 11.47 -2.24 -4.75
C PHE A 20 10.67 -0.99 -5.15
N VAL A 21 11.37 0.05 -5.60
CA VAL A 21 10.76 1.31 -6.05
C VAL A 21 10.86 1.38 -7.56
N VAL A 22 9.79 1.84 -8.20
CA VAL A 22 9.74 2.17 -9.63
C VAL A 22 9.54 3.66 -9.76
N GLU A 23 10.52 4.35 -10.32
CA GLU A 23 10.39 5.75 -10.69
C GLU A 23 9.57 5.87 -11.98
N SER A 24 8.68 6.86 -12.03
CA SER A 24 7.84 7.14 -13.21
C SER A 24 7.06 5.92 -13.72
N LEU A 25 6.48 5.13 -12.82
CA LEU A 25 5.55 4.05 -13.21
C LEU A 25 4.34 4.62 -13.96
N LEU A 26 3.82 5.74 -13.48
CA LEU A 26 2.93 6.64 -14.20
C LEU A 26 3.77 7.84 -14.69
N ASP A 27 3.49 8.32 -15.89
CA ASP A 27 4.13 9.55 -16.37
C ASP A 27 3.57 10.80 -15.67
N GLU A 28 4.10 11.98 -16.02
CA GLU A 28 3.71 13.24 -15.40
C GLU A 28 2.25 13.61 -15.67
N GLU A 29 1.73 13.28 -16.86
CA GLU A 29 0.35 13.57 -17.25
C GLU A 29 -0.62 12.65 -16.50
N GLU A 30 -0.34 11.35 -16.50
CA GLU A 30 -1.13 10.34 -15.77
C GLU A 30 -1.16 10.63 -14.26
N THR A 31 -0.02 11.04 -13.70
CA THR A 31 0.10 11.39 -12.27
C THR A 31 -0.65 12.68 -11.96
N ALA A 32 -0.57 13.69 -12.83
CA ALA A 32 -1.33 14.94 -12.67
C ALA A 32 -2.84 14.68 -12.73
N LEU A 33 -3.31 13.88 -13.68
CA LEU A 33 -4.72 13.50 -13.81
C LEU A 33 -5.21 12.74 -12.57
N LEU A 34 -4.45 11.74 -12.11
CA LEU A 34 -4.78 10.98 -10.90
C LEU A 34 -4.89 11.90 -9.68
N ARG A 35 -3.92 12.81 -9.52
CA ARG A 35 -3.93 13.79 -8.43
C ARG A 35 -5.16 14.68 -8.52
N ASP A 36 -5.39 15.31 -9.67
CA ASP A 36 -6.47 16.30 -9.80
C ASP A 36 -7.85 15.65 -9.60
N ILE A 37 -8.04 14.42 -10.09
CA ILE A 37 -9.26 13.64 -9.83
C ILE A 37 -9.39 13.29 -8.34
N ALA A 38 -8.33 12.78 -7.70
CA ALA A 38 -8.36 12.41 -6.29
C ALA A 38 -8.65 13.61 -5.37
N HIS A 39 -8.13 14.79 -5.69
CA HIS A 39 -8.41 16.03 -4.96
C HIS A 39 -9.82 16.58 -5.22
N ALA A 40 -10.39 16.34 -6.41
CA ALA A 40 -11.76 16.74 -6.75
C ALA A 40 -12.84 15.75 -6.28
N ASP A 41 -12.46 14.53 -5.89
CA ASP A 41 -13.38 13.47 -5.49
C ASP A 41 -13.94 13.69 -4.08
N ALA A 42 -15.00 14.50 -4.02
CA ALA A 42 -15.70 14.81 -2.79
C ALA A 42 -16.33 13.57 -2.14
N ALA A 43 -16.73 12.56 -2.92
CA ALA A 43 -17.33 11.34 -2.39
C ALA A 43 -16.30 10.46 -1.68
N LEU A 44 -15.10 10.34 -2.26
CA LEU A 44 -13.96 9.68 -1.65
C LEU A 44 -13.58 10.35 -0.31
N ALA A 45 -13.54 11.69 -0.29
CA ALA A 45 -13.21 12.44 0.92
C ALA A 45 -14.28 12.33 2.03
N GLN A 46 -15.57 12.28 1.66
CA GLN A 46 -16.70 12.18 2.59
C GLN A 46 -16.90 10.78 3.15
N THR A 47 -16.61 9.74 2.38
CA THR A 47 -16.80 8.34 2.77
C THR A 47 -15.55 7.70 3.36
N ALA A 48 -14.46 8.44 3.46
CA ALA A 48 -13.24 7.99 4.12
C ALA A 48 -13.46 7.84 5.64
N VAL A 49 -12.88 6.78 6.19
CA VAL A 49 -12.96 6.42 7.60
C VAL A 49 -11.69 6.89 8.32
N SER A 50 -11.86 7.52 9.48
CA SER A 50 -10.76 7.89 10.37
C SER A 50 -10.48 6.76 11.38
N ARG A 51 -9.21 6.44 11.59
CA ARG A 51 -8.75 5.47 12.60
C ARG A 51 -7.73 6.13 13.51
N ALA A 52 -8.03 6.21 14.80
CA ALA A 52 -7.13 6.80 15.78
C ALA A 52 -5.84 5.97 15.90
N ASP A 53 -4.69 6.63 15.90
CA ASP A 53 -3.37 5.98 16.00
C ASP A 53 -2.96 5.61 17.44
N GLY A 54 -3.72 6.07 18.43
CA GLY A 54 -3.43 5.85 19.86
C GLY A 54 -2.44 6.86 20.46
N GLU A 55 -1.88 7.76 19.65
CA GLU A 55 -0.94 8.82 20.05
C GLU A 55 -1.53 10.23 19.91
N GLY A 56 -2.82 10.32 19.56
CA GLY A 56 -3.58 11.56 19.44
C GLY A 56 -3.78 12.03 18.01
N GLY A 57 -3.30 11.28 17.01
CA GLY A 57 -3.58 11.48 15.60
C GLY A 57 -4.63 10.50 15.06
N ALA A 58 -5.02 10.70 13.80
CA ALA A 58 -5.86 9.74 13.09
C ALA A 58 -5.40 9.58 11.64
N VAL A 59 -5.46 8.35 11.15
CA VAL A 59 -5.31 8.07 9.72
C VAL A 59 -6.67 8.06 9.06
N LYS A 60 -6.81 8.83 7.99
CA LYS A 60 -8.00 8.82 7.15
C LYS A 60 -7.75 7.99 5.90
N LEU A 61 -8.61 7.01 5.64
CA LEU A 61 -8.51 6.17 4.45
C LEU A 61 -9.88 5.77 3.90
N LYS A 62 -9.91 5.50 2.60
CA LYS A 62 -11.00 4.79 1.94
C LYS A 62 -10.48 3.46 1.42
N VAL A 63 -11.23 2.38 1.65
CA VAL A 63 -10.95 1.04 1.12
C VAL A 63 -12.13 0.63 0.27
N GLU A 64 -11.86 0.12 -0.93
CA GLU A 64 -12.86 -0.44 -1.83
C GLU A 64 -12.41 -1.77 -2.42
N ASN A 65 -13.35 -2.72 -2.45
CA ASN A 65 -13.13 -4.05 -3.01
C ASN A 65 -13.63 -4.13 -4.46
N GLU A 66 -14.59 -3.30 -4.82
CA GLU A 66 -15.15 -3.23 -6.17
C GLU A 66 -14.35 -2.23 -7.02
N LEU A 67 -14.38 -2.44 -8.33
CA LEU A 67 -13.82 -1.52 -9.31
C LEU A 67 -14.96 -0.94 -10.15
N ASP A 68 -15.19 0.36 -10.01
CA ASP A 68 -16.05 1.11 -10.92
C ASP A 68 -15.34 1.27 -12.27
N ASP A 69 -15.92 0.68 -13.33
CA ASP A 69 -15.35 0.64 -14.67
C ASP A 69 -15.11 2.04 -15.26
N ASP A 70 -15.89 3.03 -14.82
CA ASP A 70 -15.77 4.42 -15.28
C ASP A 70 -14.73 5.23 -14.47
N SER A 71 -14.08 4.64 -13.47
CA SER A 71 -13.12 5.32 -12.60
C SER A 71 -11.67 5.24 -13.10
N ILE A 72 -10.91 6.32 -12.91
CA ILE A 72 -9.46 6.32 -13.16
C ILE A 72 -8.73 5.30 -12.29
N TYR A 73 -9.24 5.03 -11.08
CA TYR A 73 -8.66 4.05 -10.17
C TYR A 73 -8.72 2.64 -10.75
N ALA A 74 -9.86 2.25 -11.34
CA ALA A 74 -9.99 0.97 -12.02
C ALA A 74 -9.08 0.86 -13.24
N ALA A 75 -8.95 1.93 -14.03
CA ALA A 75 -8.04 1.97 -15.18
C ALA A 75 -6.57 1.75 -14.74
N ILE A 76 -6.14 2.39 -13.65
CA ILE A 76 -4.79 2.23 -13.10
C ILE A 76 -4.59 0.81 -12.54
N VAL A 77 -5.50 0.33 -11.69
CA VAL A 77 -5.42 -1.00 -11.07
C VAL A 77 -5.32 -2.11 -12.13
N ARG A 78 -6.09 -2.00 -13.22
CA ARG A 78 -6.14 -2.98 -14.32
C ARG A 78 -5.06 -2.78 -15.37
N SER A 79 -4.26 -1.72 -15.27
CA SER A 79 -3.25 -1.41 -16.27
C SER A 79 -2.23 -2.55 -16.43
N GLU A 80 -1.82 -2.83 -17.68
CA GLU A 80 -0.87 -3.92 -17.95
C GLU A 80 0.45 -3.74 -17.19
N ARG A 81 0.87 -2.49 -16.93
CA ARG A 81 2.08 -2.18 -16.18
C ARG A 81 2.01 -2.68 -14.72
N ILE A 82 0.83 -2.67 -14.11
CA ILE A 82 0.61 -3.22 -12.76
C ILE A 82 0.35 -4.71 -12.85
N ALA A 83 -0.64 -5.14 -13.63
CA ALA A 83 -1.09 -6.54 -13.67
C ALA A 83 0.04 -7.50 -14.10
N ARG A 84 0.80 -7.17 -15.17
CA ARG A 84 1.92 -8.01 -15.63
C ARG A 84 3.09 -8.00 -14.67
N THR A 85 3.33 -6.87 -13.99
CA THR A 85 4.36 -6.79 -12.94
C THR A 85 3.99 -7.69 -11.78
N MET A 86 2.76 -7.60 -11.26
CA MET A 86 2.28 -8.43 -10.15
C MET A 86 2.28 -9.92 -10.50
N THR A 87 1.83 -10.29 -11.71
CA THR A 87 1.93 -11.66 -12.23
C THR A 87 3.36 -12.18 -12.15
N ARG A 88 4.35 -11.36 -12.56
CA ARG A 88 5.77 -11.73 -12.51
C ARG A 88 6.33 -11.79 -11.09
N LEU A 89 5.87 -10.94 -10.17
CA LEU A 89 6.34 -10.92 -8.79
C LEU A 89 5.79 -12.09 -7.97
N LEU A 90 4.51 -12.43 -8.17
CA LEU A 90 3.82 -13.51 -7.45
C LEU A 90 4.00 -14.86 -8.14
N GLY A 91 4.35 -14.89 -9.42
CA GLY A 91 4.62 -16.13 -10.16
C GLY A 91 3.36 -16.89 -10.57
N ASP A 92 2.18 -16.26 -10.49
CA ASP A 92 0.89 -16.84 -10.85
C ASP A 92 -0.05 -15.77 -11.44
N GLU A 93 -1.20 -16.17 -11.94
CA GLU A 93 -2.29 -15.27 -12.30
C GLU A 93 -2.71 -14.41 -11.10
N VAL A 94 -3.00 -13.14 -11.35
CA VAL A 94 -3.36 -12.17 -10.31
C VAL A 94 -4.73 -11.59 -10.57
N TYR A 95 -5.41 -11.26 -9.49
CA TYR A 95 -6.66 -10.51 -9.53
C TYR A 95 -6.61 -9.39 -8.49
N HIS A 96 -7.50 -8.41 -8.66
CA HIS A 96 -7.64 -7.32 -7.70
C HIS A 96 -8.37 -7.80 -6.45
N TRP A 97 -7.79 -7.54 -5.27
CA TRP A 97 -8.42 -7.87 -3.98
C TRP A 97 -9.11 -6.66 -3.36
N HIS A 98 -8.37 -5.56 -3.21
CA HIS A 98 -8.91 -4.25 -2.85
C HIS A 98 -7.93 -3.15 -3.26
N HIS A 99 -8.42 -1.92 -3.30
CA HIS A 99 -7.59 -0.73 -3.43
C HIS A 99 -7.95 0.26 -2.34
N LYS A 100 -7.02 1.19 -2.06
CA LYS A 100 -7.17 2.16 -0.98
C LYS A 100 -6.66 3.53 -1.39
N MET A 101 -7.33 4.58 -0.94
CA MET A 101 -6.77 5.93 -0.88
C MET A 101 -6.46 6.26 0.58
N ILE A 102 -5.21 6.68 0.84
CA ILE A 102 -4.75 7.08 2.17
C ILE A 102 -4.51 8.58 2.16
N PHE A 103 -5.17 9.31 3.06
CA PHE A 103 -5.07 10.74 3.18
C PHE A 103 -4.14 11.11 4.34
N LYS A 104 -3.13 11.92 4.04
CA LYS A 104 -2.20 12.49 5.04
C LYS A 104 -2.40 13.99 5.14
N GLU A 105 -3.35 14.40 5.99
CA GLU A 105 -3.63 15.81 6.24
C GLU A 105 -2.48 16.45 7.03
N ALA A 106 -2.05 17.63 6.58
CA ALA A 106 -0.91 18.32 7.17
C ALA A 106 -1.14 18.61 8.66
N ARG A 107 -0.19 18.22 9.52
CA ARG A 107 -0.12 18.52 10.97
C ARG A 107 -1.17 17.84 11.86
N ILE A 108 -2.19 17.19 11.29
CA ILE A 108 -3.26 16.52 12.04
C ILE A 108 -3.39 15.02 11.74
N GLY A 109 -2.64 14.53 10.73
CA GLY A 109 -2.59 13.11 10.42
C GLY A 109 -1.82 12.30 11.48
N GLY A 110 -2.28 11.07 11.70
CA GLY A 110 -1.62 10.08 12.55
C GLY A 110 -0.61 9.20 11.81
N ALA A 111 0.27 8.55 12.56
CA ALA A 111 1.14 7.51 12.01
C ALA A 111 0.35 6.20 11.84
N TRP A 112 0.69 5.43 10.80
CA TRP A 112 0.32 4.01 10.80
C TRP A 112 1.27 3.28 11.73
N ALA A 113 0.72 2.58 12.72
CA ALA A 113 1.51 1.67 13.52
C ALA A 113 2.20 0.64 12.60
N TRP A 114 3.38 0.15 13.00
CA TRP A 114 4.05 -0.95 12.29
C TRP A 114 3.08 -2.13 12.14
N HIS A 115 2.94 -2.65 10.93
CA HIS A 115 2.04 -3.75 10.62
C HIS A 115 2.56 -4.58 9.44
N GLN A 116 2.01 -5.77 9.26
CA GLN A 116 2.08 -6.51 8.00
C GLN A 116 0.69 -6.50 7.39
N ASP A 117 0.55 -6.15 6.11
CA ASP A 117 -0.74 -6.22 5.43
C ASP A 117 -1.37 -7.63 5.56
N TYR A 118 -0.54 -8.67 5.50
CA TYR A 118 -0.95 -10.06 5.66
C TYR A 118 -1.61 -10.38 7.02
N GLY A 119 -1.31 -9.63 8.09
CA GLY A 119 -2.02 -9.80 9.35
C GLY A 119 -3.52 -9.59 9.19
N TYR A 120 -3.91 -8.53 8.47
CA TYR A 120 -5.30 -8.25 8.14
C TYR A 120 -5.88 -9.27 7.15
N TRP A 121 -5.10 -9.67 6.14
CA TRP A 121 -5.56 -10.60 5.11
C TRP A 121 -5.81 -12.00 5.68
N TYR A 122 -4.98 -12.44 6.63
CA TYR A 122 -5.14 -13.71 7.33
C TYR A 122 -6.47 -13.78 8.06
N ASP A 123 -6.86 -12.70 8.75
CA ASP A 123 -8.15 -12.58 9.42
C ASP A 123 -9.33 -12.51 8.43
N ASN A 124 -9.07 -12.24 7.15
CA ASN A 124 -10.03 -12.32 6.04
C ASN A 124 -9.88 -13.61 5.22
N ALA A 125 -9.51 -14.71 5.88
CA ALA A 125 -9.41 -16.06 5.32
C ALA A 125 -8.31 -16.30 4.27
N CYS A 126 -7.35 -15.37 4.10
CA CYS A 126 -6.17 -15.62 3.28
C CYS A 126 -5.17 -16.49 4.05
N LEU A 127 -5.18 -17.80 3.82
CA LEU A 127 -4.31 -18.74 4.54
C LEU A 127 -2.83 -18.59 4.20
N PHE A 128 -2.49 -18.10 3.01
CA PHE A 128 -1.12 -17.92 2.55
C PHE A 128 -0.83 -16.45 2.24
N PRO A 129 0.41 -15.97 2.46
CA PRO A 129 0.81 -14.57 2.22
C PRO A 129 1.09 -14.27 0.74
N ASP A 130 0.25 -14.79 -0.16
CA ASP A 130 0.45 -14.73 -1.61
C ASP A 130 -0.22 -13.50 -2.24
N LEU A 131 -0.12 -12.36 -1.54
CA LEU A 131 -0.66 -11.06 -1.94
C LEU A 131 0.46 -10.01 -1.91
N ALA A 132 0.39 -9.04 -2.83
CA ALA A 132 1.32 -7.92 -2.90
C ALA A 132 0.59 -6.59 -3.14
N SER A 133 1.13 -5.52 -2.57
CA SER A 133 0.59 -4.17 -2.67
C SER A 133 1.40 -3.33 -3.68
N CYS A 134 0.72 -2.60 -4.57
CA CYS A 134 1.31 -1.53 -5.37
C CYS A 134 0.92 -0.18 -4.77
N MET A 135 1.85 0.55 -4.19
CA MET A 135 1.60 1.92 -3.71
C MET A 135 2.01 2.93 -4.78
N ILE A 136 1.08 3.78 -5.20
CA ILE A 136 1.34 4.92 -6.09
C ILE A 136 1.31 6.19 -5.26
N ALA A 137 2.38 7.00 -5.35
CA ALA A 137 2.41 8.32 -4.73
C ALA A 137 1.61 9.29 -5.60
N VAL A 138 0.39 9.65 -5.15
CA VAL A 138 -0.48 10.63 -5.82
C VAL A 138 0.08 12.05 -5.67
N ASP A 139 0.54 12.36 -4.46
CA ASP A 139 1.31 13.57 -4.15
C ASP A 139 2.78 13.20 -3.90
N ARG A 140 3.67 14.20 -3.96
CA ARG A 140 5.09 14.02 -3.63
C ARG A 140 5.22 13.45 -2.22
N ALA A 141 5.72 12.22 -2.07
CA ALA A 141 5.94 11.60 -0.76
C ALA A 141 7.37 11.89 -0.26
N THR A 142 7.48 12.61 0.86
CA THR A 142 8.73 12.95 1.54
C THR A 142 8.71 12.49 2.99
N ARG A 143 9.85 12.52 3.68
CA ARG A 143 9.88 12.17 5.11
C ARG A 143 9.02 13.12 5.93
N GLU A 144 9.03 14.39 5.58
CA GLU A 144 8.32 15.47 6.27
C GLU A 144 6.80 15.36 6.15
N ASN A 145 6.27 14.75 5.08
CA ASN A 145 4.84 14.50 4.91
C ASN A 145 4.43 13.02 5.09
N GLY A 146 5.34 12.21 5.66
CA GLY A 146 5.07 10.83 6.03
C GLY A 146 5.12 9.85 4.86
N CYS A 147 6.20 9.83 4.09
CA CYS A 147 6.43 8.75 3.13
C CYS A 147 6.39 7.37 3.78
N LEU A 148 6.12 6.33 2.99
CA LEU A 148 6.13 4.94 3.45
C LEU A 148 7.51 4.58 4.05
N GLN A 149 7.49 3.82 5.14
CA GLN A 149 8.66 3.16 5.71
C GLN A 149 8.46 1.65 5.60
N VAL A 150 9.51 0.93 5.21
CA VAL A 150 9.48 -0.53 5.06
C VAL A 150 10.75 -1.12 5.68
N LEU A 151 10.60 -2.16 6.50
CA LEU A 151 11.72 -2.93 7.02
C LEU A 151 12.19 -3.93 5.97
N LYS A 152 13.40 -3.76 5.46
CA LYS A 152 13.98 -4.64 4.43
C LYS A 152 14.07 -6.08 4.92
N GLY A 153 13.55 -7.00 4.10
CA GLY A 153 13.59 -8.45 4.37
C GLY A 153 12.65 -8.89 5.50
N SER A 154 11.73 -8.04 5.95
CA SER A 154 10.76 -8.35 7.00
C SER A 154 9.68 -9.34 6.56
N HIS A 155 9.41 -9.46 5.26
CA HIS A 155 8.50 -10.47 4.70
C HIS A 155 8.95 -11.92 4.97
N ARG A 156 10.25 -12.12 5.27
CA ARG A 156 10.83 -13.42 5.62
C ARG A 156 10.66 -13.81 7.10
N LEU A 157 10.12 -12.92 7.92
CA LEU A 157 9.92 -13.16 9.36
C LEU A 157 8.69 -14.03 9.68
N GLY A 158 7.95 -14.46 8.64
CA GLY A 158 6.67 -15.13 8.80
C GLY A 158 5.57 -14.17 9.25
N ARG A 159 4.44 -14.73 9.68
CA ARG A 159 3.30 -13.94 10.19
C ARG A 159 3.60 -13.46 11.60
N VAL A 160 3.57 -12.15 11.80
CA VAL A 160 3.59 -11.53 13.12
C VAL A 160 2.16 -11.35 13.59
N ASP A 161 1.88 -11.76 14.83
CA ASP A 161 0.55 -11.59 15.42
C ASP A 161 0.17 -10.12 15.47
N HIS A 162 -1.07 -9.83 15.08
CA HIS A 162 -1.61 -8.48 15.12
C HIS A 162 -2.40 -8.27 16.42
N ARG A 163 -2.17 -7.14 17.08
CA ARG A 163 -2.83 -6.74 18.32
C ARG A 163 -3.44 -5.35 18.14
N LYS A 164 -4.53 -5.07 18.87
CA LYS A 164 -5.12 -3.73 18.87
C LYS A 164 -4.30 -2.78 19.73
N THR A 165 -4.00 -1.61 19.19
CA THR A 165 -3.40 -0.46 19.88
C THR A 165 -4.24 0.76 19.50
N GLY A 166 -5.04 1.27 20.45
CA GLY A 166 -6.12 2.22 20.10
C GLY A 166 -7.15 1.58 19.16
N ASP A 167 -7.51 2.30 18.09
CA ASP A 167 -8.40 1.79 17.03
C ASP A 167 -7.64 1.09 15.89
N GLN A 168 -6.30 1.18 15.88
CA GLN A 168 -5.47 0.49 14.91
C GLN A 168 -5.13 -0.92 15.37
N THR A 169 -4.94 -1.81 14.40
CA THR A 169 -4.49 -3.18 14.62
C THR A 169 -3.08 -3.28 14.05
N GLY A 170 -2.07 -3.34 14.91
CA GLY A 170 -0.65 -3.33 14.51
C GLY A 170 0.01 -4.66 14.78
N ALA A 171 1.22 -4.85 14.24
CA ALA A 171 2.06 -5.98 14.58
C ALA A 171 2.49 -5.92 16.05
N ASP A 172 2.64 -7.08 16.70
CA ASP A 172 3.12 -7.21 18.07
C ASP A 172 4.39 -6.35 18.32
N PRO A 173 4.34 -5.35 19.23
CA PRO A 173 5.45 -4.42 19.45
C PRO A 173 6.77 -5.09 19.80
N GLU A 174 6.74 -6.17 20.59
CA GLU A 174 7.97 -6.90 20.96
C GLU A 174 8.63 -7.50 19.72
N ARG A 175 7.84 -8.02 18.78
CA ARG A 175 8.33 -8.57 17.51
C ARG A 175 8.83 -7.47 16.59
N VAL A 176 8.18 -6.31 16.58
CA VAL A 176 8.61 -5.14 15.81
C VAL A 176 9.97 -4.65 16.29
N GLU A 177 10.19 -4.53 17.62
CA GLU A 177 11.49 -4.13 18.17
C GLU A 177 12.62 -5.07 17.73
N GLN A 178 12.39 -6.39 17.79
CA GLN A 178 13.36 -7.37 17.32
C GLN A 178 13.60 -7.28 15.80
N ALA A 179 12.57 -6.98 15.01
CA ALA A 179 12.69 -6.82 13.56
C ALA A 179 13.46 -5.55 13.17
N VAL A 180 13.27 -4.45 13.92
CA VAL A 180 13.96 -3.17 13.71
C VAL A 180 15.45 -3.25 14.10
N ALA A 181 15.78 -4.04 15.12
CA ALA A 181 17.14 -4.18 15.62
C ALA A 181 18.07 -5.07 14.75
N ARG A 182 17.55 -5.67 13.67
CA ARG A 182 18.25 -6.65 12.84
C ARG A 182 19.07 -6.02 11.71
#